data_AF-A0A497GW34-F1
#
_entry.id   AF-A0A497GW34-F1
#
_cell.length_a   1.000
_cell.length_b   1.000
_cell.length_c   1.000
_cell.angle_alpha   90.00
_cell.angle_beta   90.00
_cell.angle_gamma   90.00
#
_symmetry.space_group_name_H-M   'P 1'
#
loop_
_entity.id
_entity.type
_entity.pdbx_description
1 polymer ?
#
loop_
_entity_poly.entity_id
_entity_poly.type
_entity_poly.pdbx_seq_one_letter_code
_entity_poly.pdbx_strand_id
1 'polypeptide(L)' 'KFIEKRGEGIHHIAVEVDDIKGLSEKLKEMGFRLVYEEARKGAERTLVNFVHPKSAHGVLIEILEK' A
#
# COMPACT_ATOMS: atom_id res chain seq x y z
N LYS A 1 -10.93 4.07 13.18
CA LYS A 1 -11.13 2.60 13.32
C LYS A 1 -9.88 1.75 13.57
N PHE A 2 -8.65 2.12 13.15
CA PHE A 2 -7.46 1.32 13.56
C PHE A 2 -7.20 1.40 15.07
N ILE A 3 -7.07 2.63 15.60
CA ILE A 3 -6.81 2.88 17.02
C ILE A 3 -7.85 2.20 17.92
N GLU A 4 -9.15 2.34 17.61
CA GLU A 4 -10.23 1.69 18.37
C GLU A 4 -10.14 0.16 18.43
N LYS A 5 -9.53 -0.48 17.42
CA LYS A 5 -9.46 -1.95 17.31
C LYS A 5 -8.12 -2.53 17.75
N ARG A 6 -7.04 -1.75 17.66
CA ARG A 6 -5.65 -2.23 17.77
C ARG A 6 -4.83 -1.46 18.81
N GLY A 7 -5.36 -0.36 19.36
CA GLY A 7 -4.60 0.58 20.19
C GLY A 7 -3.72 1.52 19.38
N GLU A 8 -3.00 2.39 20.07
CA GLU A 8 -1.97 3.24 19.48
C GLU A 8 -0.75 2.41 19.06
N GLY A 9 -0.05 2.83 18.00
CA GLY A 9 1.14 2.15 17.49
C GLY A 9 1.36 2.37 16.00
N ILE A 10 2.26 1.57 15.43
CA ILE A 10 2.57 1.62 13.99
C ILE A 10 1.34 1.15 13.19
N HIS A 11 0.86 2.01 12.30
CA HIS A 11 -0.30 1.73 11.46
C HIS A 11 0.07 1.04 10.15
N HIS A 12 1.09 1.55 9.46
CA HIS A 12 1.62 1.02 8.20
C HIS A 12 3.07 1.48 8.00
N ILE A 13 3.72 0.92 6.98
CA ILE A 13 5.03 1.33 6.50
C ILE A 13 4.85 1.84 5.07
N ALA A 14 5.46 2.98 4.74
CA ALA A 14 5.42 3.54 3.39
C ALA A 14 6.77 3.35 2.68
N VAL A 15 6.72 2.97 1.41
CA VAL A 15 7.89 2.74 0.56
C VAL A 15 7.73 3.53 -0.73
N GLU A 16 8.69 4.42 -0.99
CA GLU A 16 8.77 5.16 -2.25
C GLU A 16 9.30 4.25 -3.36
N VAL A 17 8.69 4.34 -4.53
CA VAL A 17 8.98 3.50 -5.70
C VAL A 17 9.01 4.38 -6.96
N ASP A 18 9.80 3.98 -7.95
CA ASP A 18 10.00 4.76 -9.18
C ASP A 18 8.86 4.57 -10.20
N ASP A 19 8.19 3.41 -10.18
CA ASP A 19 7.04 3.08 -11.05
C ASP A 19 5.99 2.26 -10.29
N ILE A 20 4.99 2.95 -9.75
CA ILE A 20 3.90 2.37 -8.98
C ILE A 20 2.98 1.51 -9.85
N LYS A 21 2.84 1.81 -11.14
CA LYS A 21 1.96 1.06 -12.04
C LYS A 21 2.59 -0.28 -12.37
N GLY A 22 3.84 -0.28 -12.85
CA GLY A 22 4.58 -1.50 -13.12
C GLY A 22 4.76 -2.36 -11.88
N LEU A 23 5.06 -1.75 -10.72
CA LEU A 23 5.12 -2.50 -9.46
C LEU A 23 3.75 -3.08 -9.06
N SER A 24 2.66 -2.32 -9.24
CA SER A 24 1.31 -2.81 -8.92
C SER A 24 0.94 -4.03 -9.75
N GLU A 25 1.28 -4.05 -11.04
CA GLU A 25 1.05 -5.21 -11.91
C GLU A 25 1.88 -6.41 -11.45
N LYS A 26 3.19 -6.22 -11.25
CA LYS A 26 4.10 -7.27 -10.76
C LYS A 26 3.64 -7.86 -9.42
N LEU A 27 3.20 -7.02 -8.49
CA LEU A 27 2.67 -7.48 -7.20
C LEU A 27 1.42 -8.34 -7.36
N LYS A 28 0.50 -7.96 -8.26
CA LYS A 28 -0.69 -8.77 -8.57
C LYS A 28 -0.31 -10.12 -9.19
N GLU A 29 0.63 -10.13 -10.14
CA GLU A 29 1.15 -11.37 -10.75
C GLU A 29 1.80 -12.31 -9.72
N MET A 30 2.50 -11.74 -8.73
CA MET A 30 3.07 -12.47 -7.60
C MET A 30 2.03 -12.93 -6.56
N GLY A 31 0.74 -12.63 -6.76
CA GLY A 31 -0.36 -13.04 -5.88
C GLY A 31 -0.59 -12.11 -4.67
N PHE A 32 0.04 -10.94 -4.62
CA PHE A 32 -0.27 -9.94 -3.61
C PHE A 32 -1.62 -9.29 -3.89
N ARG A 33 -2.31 -8.92 -2.80
CA ARG A 33 -3.59 -8.22 -2.87
C ARG A 33 -3.32 -6.74 -2.67
N LEU A 34 -3.69 -5.92 -3.66
CA LEU A 34 -3.71 -4.48 -3.51
C LEU A 34 -5.06 -4.03 -2.96
N VAL A 35 -5.06 -2.94 -2.19
CA VAL A 35 -6.29 -2.36 -1.63
C VAL A 35 -7.07 -1.63 -2.72
N TYR A 36 -6.38 -0.97 -3.66
CA TYR A 36 -7.00 -0.35 -4.83
C TYR A 36 -6.66 -1.14 -6.08
N GLU A 37 -7.63 -1.23 -7.00
CA GLU A 37 -7.40 -1.83 -8.32
C GLU A 37 -6.33 -1.07 -9.11
N GLU A 38 -6.33 0.26 -9.01
CA GLU A 38 -5.33 1.15 -9.60
C GLU A 38 -4.82 2.13 -8.54
N ALA A 39 -3.57 2.58 -8.72
CA ALA A 39 -2.99 3.62 -7.86
C ALA A 39 -3.83 4.90 -7.91
N ARG A 40 -4.01 5.52 -6.75
CA ARG A 40 -4.83 6.74 -6.58
C ARG A 40 -3.93 7.95 -6.34
N LYS A 41 -4.42 9.15 -6.60
CA LYS A 41 -3.73 10.37 -6.20
C LYS A 41 -3.70 10.48 -4.68
N GLY A 42 -2.50 10.60 -4.12
CA GLY A 42 -2.23 10.85 -2.70
C GLY A 42 -2.02 12.33 -2.41
N ALA A 43 -1.34 12.61 -1.29
CA ALA A 43 -0.91 13.96 -0.92
C ALA A 43 0.16 14.49 -1.88
N GLU A 44 0.31 15.81 -1.97
CA GLU A 44 1.40 16.46 -2.72
C GLU A 44 1.63 15.96 -4.17
N ARG A 45 0.55 15.61 -4.89
CA ARG A 45 0.57 15.10 -6.28
C ARG A 45 1.16 13.70 -6.47
N THR A 46 1.45 12.98 -5.39
CA THR A 46 1.93 11.60 -5.43
C THR A 46 0.86 10.63 -5.94
N LEU A 47 1.28 9.47 -6.46
CA LEU A 47 0.43 8.30 -6.65
C LEU A 47 0.65 7.33 -5.49
N VAL A 48 -0.41 6.72 -5.00
CA VAL A 48 -0.38 5.81 -3.84
C VAL A 48 -1.24 4.57 -4.05
N ASN A 49 -0.79 3.44 -3.51
CA ASN A 49 -1.58 2.23 -3.33
C ASN A 49 -1.12 1.51 -2.07
N PHE A 50 -1.86 0.48 -1.65
CA PHE A 50 -1.52 -0.30 -0.46
C PHE A 50 -1.53 -1.79 -0.77
N VAL A 51 -0.53 -2.51 -0.23
CA VAL A 51 -0.55 -3.98 -0.15
C VAL A 51 -1.37 -4.37 1.08
N HIS A 52 -2.38 -5.20 0.88
CA HIS A 52 -3.26 -5.64 1.94
C HIS A 52 -2.49 -6.53 2.94
N PRO A 53 -2.67 -6.33 4.27
CA PRO A 53 -2.08 -7.16 5.31
C PRO A 53 -2.23 -8.68 5.16
N LYS A 54 -3.29 -9.13 4.46
CA LYS A 54 -3.57 -10.56 4.23
C LYS A 54 -2.56 -11.21 3.28
N SER A 55 -1.89 -10.43 2.44
CA SER A 55 -0.81 -10.89 1.56
C SER A 55 0.57 -10.43 2.03
N ALA A 56 0.68 -9.72 3.15
CA ALA A 56 1.94 -9.15 3.66
C ALA A 56 2.15 -9.44 5.15
N HIS A 57 1.84 -10.68 5.58
CA HIS A 57 2.08 -11.17 6.95
C HIS A 57 1.56 -10.25 8.08
N GLY A 58 0.43 -9.59 7.87
CA GLY A 58 -0.20 -8.70 8.85
C GLY A 58 0.22 -7.23 8.77
N VAL A 59 1.14 -6.86 7.87
CA VAL A 59 1.60 -5.48 7.71
C VAL A 59 0.84 -4.78 6.57
N LEU A 60 0.31 -3.60 6.85
CA LEU A 60 -0.19 -2.70 5.80
C LEU A 60 1.01 -1.96 5.22
N ILE A 61 1.25 -2.10 3.91
CA ILE A 61 2.37 -1.44 3.24
C ILE A 61 1.79 -0.45 2.24
N GLU A 62 2.17 0.82 2.35
CA GLU A 62 1.90 1.84 1.35
C GLU A 62 3.04 1.86 0.33
N ILE A 63 2.70 1.83 -0.95
CA ILE A 63 3.61 2.12 -2.05
C ILE A 63 3.25 3.48 -2.62
N LEU A 64 4.24 4.35 -2.82
CA LEU A 64 4.02 5.69 -3.34
C LEU A 64 5.07 6.08 -4.39
N GLU A 65 4.67 6.90 -5.35
CA GLU A 65 5.51 7.49 -6.39
C GLU A 65 5.29 9.01 -6.40
N LYS A 66 6.37 9.79 -6.56
CA LYS A 66 6.34 11.26 -6.55
C LYS A 66 6.18 11.87 -7.94
#